data_AF-A0A951MER0-F1
#
_entry.id   AF-A0A951MER0-F1
#
_cell.length_a   1.000
_cell.length_b   1.000
_cell.length_c   1.000
_cell.angle_alpha   90.00
_cell.angle_beta   90.00
_cell.angle_gamma   90.00
#
_symmetry.space_group_name_H-M   'P 1'
#
loop_
_entity.id
_entity.type
_entity.pdbx_description
1 polymer ?
#
loop_
_entity_poly.entity_id
_entity_poly.type
_entity_poly.pdbx_seq_one_letter_code
_entity_poly.pdbx_strand_id
1 'polypeptide(L)'
;MEARYTYSGDLDVEVDGNVAVVRAVQSAAQLRRGGRLWAKVGPYVLLFSEGTRDLFVDYPGLAAVRVTTVTAGGREVASATLHRSALNDLTWRRALNIAGRARRDGTEKPTLLEDLVSWGEDHTEYTYNSSFTAR
;
A
#
# COMPACT_ATOMS: atom_id res chain seq x y z
N MET A 1 -21.82 -1.67 7.99
CA MET A 1 -21.36 -0.27 7.85
C MET A 1 -19.85 -0.32 7.86
N GLU A 2 -19.22 -0.25 6.68
CA GLU A 2 -17.77 -0.38 6.56
C GLU A 2 -17.14 1.02 6.44
N ALA A 3 -16.11 1.25 7.25
CA ALA A 3 -15.48 2.56 7.36
C ALA A 3 -14.58 2.79 6.13
N ARG A 4 -14.94 3.78 5.31
CA ARG A 4 -14.07 4.33 4.26
C ARG A 4 -12.71 4.65 4.88
N TYR A 5 -11.65 3.98 4.41
CA TYR A 5 -10.31 4.24 4.92
C TYR A 5 -9.90 5.67 4.57
N THR A 6 -9.61 6.47 5.59
CA THR A 6 -9.08 7.83 5.44
C THR A 6 -7.59 7.78 5.77
N TYR A 7 -6.74 8.04 4.78
CA TYR A 7 -5.31 8.20 4.99
C TYR A 7 -5.04 9.55 5.66
N SER A 8 -4.30 9.58 6.77
CA SER A 8 -4.08 10.78 7.59
C SER A 8 -2.78 11.52 7.26
N GLY A 9 -2.27 11.40 6.03
CA GLY A 9 -1.05 12.09 5.57
C GLY A 9 -1.24 12.71 4.19
N ASP A 10 -0.21 13.39 3.69
CA ASP A 10 -0.26 14.01 2.37
C ASP A 10 -0.29 12.94 1.28
N LEU A 11 -1.26 13.08 0.37
CA LEU A 11 -1.53 12.16 -0.73
C LEU A 11 -1.57 12.96 -2.03
N ASP A 12 -0.76 12.56 -3.00
CA ASP A 12 -0.78 13.07 -4.37
C ASP A 12 -1.18 11.93 -5.32
N VAL A 13 -2.05 12.22 -6.29
CA VAL A 13 -2.57 11.22 -7.23
C VAL A 13 -2.47 11.75 -8.65
N GLU A 14 -1.80 10.98 -9.50
CA GLU A 14 -1.53 11.29 -10.90
C GLU A 14 -1.91 10.08 -11.77
N VAL A 15 -2.25 10.29 -13.04
CA VAL A 15 -2.41 9.21 -14.01
C VAL A 15 -1.27 9.30 -15.02
N ASP A 16 -0.43 8.26 -15.06
CA ASP A 16 0.65 8.11 -16.05
C ASP A 16 0.24 7.02 -17.05
N GLY A 17 -0.19 7.45 -18.24
CA GLY A 17 -0.81 6.58 -19.23
C GLY A 17 -2.11 5.96 -18.71
N ASN A 18 -2.11 4.65 -18.45
CA ASN A 18 -3.22 3.90 -17.87
C ASN A 18 -2.92 3.35 -16.47
N VAL A 19 -1.96 3.95 -15.78
CA VAL A 19 -1.59 3.61 -14.39
C VAL A 19 -1.93 4.79 -13.49
N ALA A 20 -2.68 4.54 -12.43
CA ALA A 20 -2.90 5.54 -11.37
C ALA A 20 -1.73 5.47 -10.40
N VAL A 21 -1.00 6.58 -10.26
CA VAL A 21 0.15 6.72 -9.38
C VAL A 21 -0.29 7.48 -8.15
N VAL A 22 -0.13 6.86 -6.98
CA VAL A 22 -0.46 7.41 -5.68
C VAL A 22 0.85 7.61 -4.92
N ARG A 23 1.20 8.85 -4.61
CA ARG A 23 2.33 9.19 -3.76
C ARG A 23 1.83 9.52 -2.36
N ALA A 24 2.34 8.82 -1.36
CA ALA A 24 1.91 8.98 0.03
C ALA A 24 3.11 9.32 0.94
N VAL A 25 2.99 10.39 1.71
CA VAL A 25 4.04 10.82 2.62
C VAL A 25 4.02 9.99 3.90
N GLN A 26 5.06 9.20 4.11
CA GLN A 26 5.28 8.42 5.32
C GLN A 26 6.08 9.23 6.35
N SER A 27 5.51 9.37 7.55
CA SER A 27 6.13 10.19 8.60
C SER A 27 7.43 9.56 9.14
N ALA A 28 8.37 10.41 9.54
CA ALA A 28 9.61 9.97 10.19
C ALA A 28 9.35 9.21 11.51
N ALA A 29 8.21 9.45 12.16
CA ALA A 29 7.82 8.72 13.36
C ALA A 29 7.46 7.26 13.05
N GLN A 30 6.72 7.00 11.96
CA GLN A 30 6.37 5.66 11.51
C GLN A 30 7.60 4.86 11.07
N LEU A 31 8.53 5.50 10.36
CA LEU A 31 9.79 4.86 9.95
C LEU A 31 10.67 4.49 11.15
N ARG A 32 10.69 5.34 12.19
CA ARG A 32 11.46 5.08 13.42
C ARG A 32 10.82 4.05 14.35
N ARG A 33 9.47 4.00 14.44
CA ARG A 33 8.76 3.20 15.45
C ARG A 33 8.83 1.69 15.24
N GLY A 34 8.88 1.22 14.00
CA GLY A 34 8.98 -0.23 13.76
C GLY A 34 9.90 -0.61 12.61
N GLY A 35 10.86 0.26 12.30
CA GLY A 35 12.00 -0.05 11.44
C GLY A 35 11.61 -0.54 10.05
N ARG A 36 12.33 -1.56 9.56
CA ARG A 36 12.21 -2.10 8.20
C ARG A 36 10.79 -2.51 7.83
N LEU A 37 10.07 -3.15 8.74
CA LEU A 37 8.74 -3.69 8.43
C LEU A 37 7.77 -2.56 8.08
N TRP A 38 7.81 -1.46 8.84
CA TRP A 38 6.98 -0.30 8.58
C TRP A 38 7.33 0.43 7.30
N ALA A 39 8.62 0.44 6.90
CA ALA A 39 9.04 0.98 5.62
C ALA A 39 8.43 0.19 4.43
N LYS A 40 8.23 -1.13 4.58
CA LYS A 40 7.62 -2.00 3.55
C LYS A 40 6.09 -1.94 3.51
N VAL A 41 5.44 -1.79 4.66
CA VAL A 41 3.97 -1.88 4.81
C VAL A 41 3.22 -0.79 4.05
N GLY A 42 3.81 0.40 3.94
CA GLY A 42 3.13 1.62 3.50
C GLY A 42 2.36 1.48 2.18
N PRO A 43 3.00 1.02 1.07
CA PRO A 43 2.31 0.84 -0.20
C PRO A 43 1.11 -0.12 -0.12
N TYR A 44 1.25 -1.24 0.59
CA TYR A 44 0.23 -2.28 0.67
C TYR A 44 -1.02 -1.87 1.44
N VAL A 45 -0.87 -1.01 2.46
CA VAL A 45 -2.00 -0.45 3.21
C VAL A 45 -2.93 0.35 2.30
N LEU A 46 -2.39 1.04 1.30
CA LEU A 46 -3.14 1.85 0.35
C LEU A 46 -3.63 1.02 -0.84
N LEU A 47 -2.77 0.16 -1.40
CA LEU A 47 -3.13 -0.71 -2.52
C LEU A 47 -4.31 -1.63 -2.16
N PHE A 48 -4.31 -2.25 -0.99
CA PHE A 48 -5.38 -3.15 -0.56
C PHE A 48 -6.44 -2.38 0.24
N SER A 49 -7.09 -1.45 -0.46
CA SER A 49 -8.19 -0.64 0.02
C SER A 49 -9.40 -0.76 -0.90
N GLU A 50 -10.59 -0.45 -0.38
CA GLU A 50 -11.80 -0.38 -1.20
C GLU A 50 -11.66 0.67 -2.31
N GLY A 51 -11.01 1.80 -2.03
CA GLY A 51 -10.77 2.84 -3.03
C GLY A 51 -10.00 2.34 -4.24
N THR A 52 -8.98 1.50 -4.05
CA THR A 52 -8.25 0.88 -5.18
C THR A 52 -9.13 -0.10 -5.96
N ARG A 53 -9.97 -0.87 -5.27
CA ARG A 53 -10.91 -1.80 -5.92
C ARG A 53 -11.93 -1.02 -6.75
N ASP A 54 -12.52 0.03 -6.17
CA ASP A 54 -13.49 0.91 -6.82
C ASP A 54 -12.87 1.58 -8.04
N LEU A 55 -11.61 2.04 -7.96
CA LEU A 55 -10.88 2.58 -9.12
C LEU A 55 -10.84 1.59 -10.31
N PHE A 56 -10.59 0.30 -10.06
CA PHE A 56 -10.59 -0.70 -11.13
C PHE A 56 -11.99 -1.03 -11.69
N VAL A 57 -13.04 -0.82 -10.90
CA VAL A 57 -14.43 -1.03 -11.32
C VAL A 57 -14.90 0.18 -12.14
N ASP A 58 -14.70 1.38 -11.60
CA ASP A 58 -15.19 2.63 -12.16
C ASP A 58 -14.43 3.05 -13.43
N TYR A 59 -13.17 2.62 -13.58
CA TYR A 59 -12.32 2.98 -14.72
C TYR A 59 -11.82 1.74 -15.48
N PRO A 60 -12.60 1.21 -16.45
CA PRO A 60 -12.21 0.02 -17.18
C PRO A 60 -10.96 0.14 -18.05
N GLY A 61 -10.47 1.36 -18.33
CA GLY A 61 -9.20 1.57 -19.02
C GLY A 61 -7.97 1.49 -18.12
N LEU A 62 -8.14 1.47 -16.80
CA LEU A 62 -7.04 1.48 -15.83
C LEU A 62 -6.36 0.11 -15.78
N ALA A 63 -5.07 0.05 -16.13
CA ALA A 63 -4.30 -1.19 -16.12
C ALA A 63 -3.72 -1.53 -14.74
N ALA A 64 -3.32 -0.52 -13.97
CA ALA A 64 -2.72 -0.72 -12.67
C ALA A 64 -2.89 0.48 -11.73
N VAL A 65 -2.66 0.23 -10.45
CA VAL A 65 -2.46 1.26 -9.43
C VAL A 65 -1.08 1.06 -8.83
N ARG A 66 -0.26 2.12 -8.84
CA ARG A 66 1.04 2.16 -8.20
C ARG A 66 0.97 3.05 -6.98
N VAL A 67 1.40 2.54 -5.83
CA VAL A 67 1.60 3.35 -4.63
C VAL A 67 3.08 3.48 -4.37
N THR A 68 3.55 4.71 -4.21
CA THR A 68 4.91 5.05 -3.80
C THR A 68 4.86 5.78 -2.47
N THR A 69 5.48 5.23 -1.43
CA THR A 69 5.68 5.93 -0.17
C THR A 69 6.98 6.72 -0.21
N VAL A 70 6.90 7.97 0.24
CA VAL A 70 8.02 8.90 0.27
C VAL A 70 8.19 9.47 1.67
N THR A 71 9.41 9.90 2.01
CA THR A 71 9.62 10.74 3.20
C THR A 71 9.08 12.15 2.93
N ALA A 72 8.93 12.98 3.98
CA ALA A 72 8.55 14.39 3.83
C ALA A 72 9.49 15.19 2.91
N GLY A 73 10.75 14.76 2.77
CA GLY A 73 11.73 15.34 1.83
C GLY A 73 11.66 14.77 0.40
N GLY A 74 10.62 14.00 0.07
CA GLY A 74 10.40 13.44 -1.28
C GLY A 74 11.22 12.19 -1.62
N ARG A 75 12.08 11.70 -0.71
CA ARG A 75 12.86 10.49 -0.94
C ARG A 75 11.97 9.24 -0.88
N GLU A 76 11.98 8.42 -1.93
CA GLU A 76 11.25 7.15 -1.99
C GLU A 76 11.71 6.17 -0.90
N VAL A 77 10.74 5.59 -0.22
CA VAL A 77 10.91 4.55 0.81
C VAL A 77 10.60 3.17 0.21
N ALA A 78 9.42 3.04 -0.40
CA ALA A 78 8.98 1.81 -1.05
C ALA A 78 7.95 2.14 -2.14
N SER A 79 7.84 1.27 -3.14
CA SER A 79 6.79 1.34 -4.14
C SER A 79 6.23 -0.05 -4.43
N ALA A 80 4.94 -0.12 -4.74
CA ALA A 80 4.29 -1.34 -5.17
C ALA A 80 3.24 -1.04 -6.24
N THR A 81 3.12 -1.91 -7.24
CA THR A 81 2.18 -1.80 -8.36
C THR A 81 1.27 -3.01 -8.36
N LEU A 82 -0.03 -2.76 -8.22
CA LEU A 82 -1.07 -3.76 -8.37
C LEU A 82 -1.68 -3.67 -9.75
N HIS A 83 -1.54 -4.72 -10.55
CA HIS A 83 -2.21 -4.82 -11.84
C HIS A 83 -3.68 -5.18 -11.66
N ARG A 84 -4.54 -4.70 -12.56
CA ARG A 84 -5.98 -4.93 -12.51
C ARG A 84 -6.36 -6.41 -12.42
N SER A 85 -5.65 -7.26 -13.16
CA SER A 85 -5.91 -8.69 -13.23
C SER A 85 -5.21 -9.50 -12.13
N ALA A 86 -4.44 -8.86 -11.24
CA ALA A 86 -3.69 -9.57 -10.20
C ALA A 86 -4.60 -10.19 -9.13
N LEU A 87 -5.77 -9.59 -8.88
CA LEU A 87 -6.72 -10.07 -7.89
C LEU A 87 -8.10 -10.28 -8.51
N ASN A 88 -8.65 -11.47 -8.32
CA ASN A 88 -10.07 -11.77 -8.49
C ASN A 88 -10.87 -11.40 -7.22
N ASP A 89 -12.19 -11.55 -7.26
CA ASP A 89 -13.09 -11.20 -6.15
C ASP A 89 -12.74 -11.88 -4.81
N LEU A 90 -12.34 -13.15 -4.83
CA LEU A 90 -11.97 -13.88 -3.62
C LEU A 90 -10.67 -13.33 -3.03
N THR A 91 -9.66 -13.13 -3.88
CA THR A 91 -8.37 -12.58 -3.47
C THR A 91 -8.49 -11.10 -3.03
N TRP A 92 -9.41 -10.33 -3.62
CA TRP A 92 -9.74 -8.98 -3.18
C TRP A 92 -10.32 -8.97 -1.77
N ARG A 93 -11.30 -9.83 -1.49
CA ARG A 93 -11.87 -9.96 -0.13
C ARG A 93 -10.79 -10.33 0.87
N ARG A 94 -9.87 -11.23 0.51
CA ARG A 94 -8.75 -11.61 1.38
C ARG A 94 -7.78 -10.45 1.60
N ALA A 95 -7.40 -9.73 0.56
CA ALA A 95 -6.53 -8.56 0.64
C ALA A 95 -7.11 -7.48 1.56
N LEU A 96 -8.41 -7.16 1.41
CA LEU A 96 -9.11 -6.19 2.27
C LEU A 96 -9.11 -6.61 3.74
N ASN A 97 -9.31 -7.90 4.03
CA ASN A 97 -9.27 -8.44 5.38
C ASN A 97 -7.88 -8.35 6.01
N ILE A 98 -6.84 -8.75 5.27
CA ILE A 98 -5.44 -8.69 5.74
C ILE A 98 -5.06 -7.24 6.02
N ALA A 99 -5.28 -6.35 5.05
CA ALA A 99 -4.95 -4.94 5.18
C ALA A 99 -5.79 -4.24 6.26
N GLY A 100 -7.06 -4.62 6.42
CA GLY A 100 -7.93 -4.11 7.49
C GLY A 100 -7.42 -4.46 8.88
N ARG A 101 -6.94 -5.68 9.09
CA ARG A 101 -6.33 -6.12 10.36
C ARG A 101 -4.99 -5.43 10.61
N ALA A 102 -4.13 -5.36 9.59
CA ALA A 102 -2.85 -4.66 9.66
C ALA A 102 -3.01 -3.18 10.04
N ARG A 103 -3.99 -2.48 9.45
CA ARG A 103 -4.30 -1.07 9.77
C ARG A 103 -4.75 -0.86 11.21
N ARG A 104 -5.63 -1.73 11.72
CA ARG A 104 -6.20 -1.59 13.07
C ARG A 104 -5.21 -2.00 14.16
N ASP A 105 -4.61 -3.16 14.01
CA ASP A 105 -3.92 -3.85 15.10
C ASP A 105 -2.40 -3.98 14.87
N GLY A 106 -1.89 -3.60 13.70
CA GLY A 106 -0.50 -3.86 13.31
C GLY A 106 0.55 -3.15 14.16
N THR A 107 0.18 -2.08 14.87
CA THR A 107 1.07 -1.43 15.85
C THR A 107 1.31 -2.31 17.08
N GLU A 108 0.29 -3.05 17.52
CA GLU A 108 0.36 -3.92 18.69
C GLU A 108 0.75 -5.36 18.31
N LYS A 109 0.45 -5.78 17.08
CA LYS A 109 0.69 -7.13 16.56
C LYS A 109 1.46 -7.08 15.24
N PRO A 110 2.81 -7.02 15.30
CA PRO A 110 3.66 -6.92 14.12
C PRO A 110 3.46 -8.03 13.08
N THR A 111 3.06 -9.24 13.49
CA THR A 111 2.78 -10.36 12.57
C THR A 111 1.69 -10.03 11.54
N LEU A 112 0.73 -9.16 11.87
CA LEU A 112 -0.30 -8.73 10.92
C LEU A 112 0.28 -7.81 9.82
N LEU A 113 1.34 -7.08 10.14
CA LEU A 113 2.09 -6.29 9.16
C LEU A 113 2.95 -7.19 8.27
N GLU A 114 3.54 -8.24 8.84
CA GLU A 114 4.28 -9.26 8.10
C GLU A 114 3.37 -10.00 7.12
N ASP A 115 2.17 -10.41 7.55
CA ASP A 115 1.16 -11.02 6.69
C ASP A 115 0.76 -10.10 5.53
N LEU A 116 0.59 -8.80 5.79
CA LEU A 116 0.27 -7.82 4.76
C LEU A 116 1.42 -7.65 3.76
N VAL A 117 2.66 -7.58 4.25
CA VAL A 117 3.85 -7.47 3.38
C VAL A 117 4.00 -8.73 2.54
N SER A 118 3.89 -9.92 3.13
CA SER A 118 3.98 -11.18 2.39
C SER A 118 2.90 -11.27 1.32
N TRP A 119 1.65 -10.96 1.67
CA TRP A 119 0.56 -10.92 0.68
C TRP A 119 0.83 -9.91 -0.44
N GLY A 120 1.37 -8.75 -0.10
CA GLY A 120 1.78 -7.73 -1.06
C GLY A 120 2.87 -8.19 -2.01
N GLU A 121 3.94 -8.75 -1.48
CA GLU A 121 5.08 -9.28 -2.24
C GLU A 121 4.65 -10.40 -3.21
N ASP A 122 3.65 -11.21 -2.84
CA ASP A 122 3.12 -12.30 -3.69
C ASP A 122 2.23 -11.80 -4.86
N HIS A 123 1.61 -10.62 -4.75
CA HIS A 123 0.57 -10.17 -5.68
C HIS A 123 0.87 -8.83 -6.37
N THR A 124 2.04 -8.25 -6.14
CA THR A 124 2.41 -6.94 -6.71
C THR A 124 3.84 -6.96 -7.23
N GLU A 125 4.12 -6.09 -8.18
CA GLU A 125 5.50 -5.69 -8.46
C GLU A 125 5.91 -4.66 -7.40
N TYR A 126 7.04 -4.85 -6.73
CA TYR A 126 7.47 -3.95 -5.66
C TYR A 126 8.95 -3.59 -5.75
N THR A 127 9.29 -2.46 -5.12
CA THR A 127 10.67 -2.00 -4.95
C THR A 127 10.82 -1.42 -3.55
N TYR A 128 11.92 -1.76 -2.88
CA TYR A 128 12.25 -1.22 -1.57
C TYR A 128 13.55 -0.44 -1.64
N ASN A 129 13.55 0.75 -1.04
CA ASN A 129 14.78 1.49 -0.87
C ASN A 129 15.61 0.85 0.25
N SER A 130 16.78 0.33 -0.10
CA SER A 130 17.69 -0.33 0.84
C SER A 130 18.14 0.59 1.98
N SER A 131 18.19 1.92 1.79
CA SER A 131 18.55 2.84 2.87
C SER A 131 17.53 2.88 4.03
N PHE A 132 16.32 2.37 3.80
CA PHE A 132 15.26 2.26 4.82
C PHE A 132 14.94 0.81 5.19
N THR A 133 15.42 -0.16 4.40
CA THR A 133 15.05 -1.57 4.54
C THR A 133 16.24 -2.53 4.71
N ALA A 134 17.48 -2.04 4.59
CA ALA A 134 18.70 -2.79 4.90
C ALA A 134 18.92 -2.90 6.42
N ARG A 135 19.78 -3.85 6.80
CA ARG A 135 20.10 -4.22 8.18
C ARG A 135 21.04 -3.23 8.84
#